data_AF-A0A820NCH6-F1
#
_entry.id   AF-A0A820NCH6-F1
#
_cell.length_a   1.000
_cell.length_b   1.000
_cell.length_c   1.000
_cell.angle_alpha   90.00
_cell.angle_beta   90.00
_cell.angle_gamma   90.00
#
_symmetry.space_group_name_H-M   'P 1'
#
loop_
_entity.id
_entity.type
_entity.pdbx_description
1 polymer ?
#
loop_
_entity_poly.entity_id
_entity_poly.type
_entity_poly.pdbx_seq_one_letter_code
_entity_poly.pdbx_strand_id
1 'polypeptide(L)'
;LLEGINLRIGVIEAVPFTIVEKVTNPSGQTTIKDSGYVPDLVELLRNKMKFIPIIELAPSNMSYDKFVQSVSTGVYDIAIGDVTVTSARREYVGFSNAIFDNSLRIIMRTTSTVKIDLFSFLKPFSRNLWLLFFGTLIYA
;
A
#
# COMPACT_ATOMS: atom_id res chain seq x y z
N LEU A 1 -2.50 28.47 15.86
CA LEU A 1 -1.05 28.37 15.53
C LEU A 1 -0.78 28.16 14.04
N LEU A 2 -1.69 27.54 13.25
CA LEU A 2 -1.56 27.43 11.78
C LEU A 2 -2.70 28.09 10.99
N GLU A 3 -3.57 28.83 11.68
CA GLU A 3 -4.78 29.43 11.08
C GLU A 3 -4.37 30.50 10.06
N GLY A 4 -4.87 30.37 8.83
CA GLY A 4 -4.60 31.31 7.72
C GLY A 4 -3.23 31.16 7.03
N ILE A 5 -2.42 30.17 7.39
CA ILE A 5 -1.12 29.91 6.73
C ILE A 5 -1.33 29.06 5.48
N ASN A 6 -0.71 29.47 4.37
CA ASN A 6 -0.61 28.66 3.16
C ASN A 6 0.40 27.53 3.40
N LEU A 7 -0.06 26.29 3.32
CA LEU A 7 0.79 25.13 3.54
C LEU A 7 0.90 24.33 2.24
N ARG A 8 2.10 24.19 1.70
CA ARG A 8 2.39 23.36 0.52
C ARG A 8 2.53 21.91 0.94
N ILE A 9 1.57 21.10 0.53
CA ILE A 9 1.44 19.70 0.89
C ILE A 9 1.83 18.86 -0.33
N GLY A 10 3.01 18.26 -0.27
CA GLY A 10 3.43 17.25 -1.24
C GLY A 10 2.67 15.96 -1.02
N VAL A 11 2.09 15.40 -2.09
CA VAL A 11 1.38 14.12 -2.06
C VAL A 11 1.90 13.22 -3.18
N ILE A 12 2.03 11.92 -2.91
CA ILE A 12 2.39 10.92 -3.93
C ILE A 12 1.16 10.15 -4.40
N GLU A 13 1.12 9.80 -5.68
CA GLU A 13 0.09 8.93 -6.26
C GLU A 13 0.32 7.48 -5.81
N ALA A 14 -0.56 6.95 -4.96
CA ALA A 14 -0.46 5.60 -4.42
C ALA A 14 -1.86 5.09 -4.05
N VAL A 15 -2.37 4.08 -4.74
CA VAL A 15 -3.69 3.49 -4.45
C VAL A 15 -3.59 2.61 -3.19
N PRO A 16 -4.50 2.71 -2.20
CA PRO A 16 -5.73 3.53 -2.16
C PRO A 16 -5.59 4.88 -1.42
N PHE A 17 -4.37 5.33 -1.13
CA PHE A 17 -4.10 6.53 -0.34
C PHE A 17 -4.36 7.83 -1.11
N THR A 18 -3.82 7.95 -2.32
CA THR A 18 -4.06 9.06 -3.23
C THR A 18 -4.33 8.48 -4.61
N ILE A 19 -5.51 8.74 -5.13
CA ILE A 19 -6.03 8.27 -6.40
C ILE A 19 -6.29 9.49 -7.25
N VAL A 20 -5.59 9.57 -8.38
CA VAL A 20 -5.68 10.69 -9.32
C VAL A 20 -6.51 10.24 -10.50
N GLU A 21 -7.80 10.61 -10.52
CA GLU A 21 -8.70 10.27 -11.62
C GLU A 21 -8.81 11.42 -12.61
N LYS A 22 -8.58 11.13 -13.89
CA LYS A 22 -8.83 12.09 -14.98
C LYS A 22 -10.31 12.03 -15.34
N VAL A 23 -11.10 12.98 -14.84
CA VAL A 23 -12.53 13.09 -15.14
C VAL A 23 -12.72 14.04 -16.31
N THR A 24 -13.21 13.52 -17.44
CA THR A 24 -13.60 14.35 -18.58
C THR A 24 -15.05 14.78 -18.41
N ASN A 25 -15.28 16.09 -18.23
CA ASN A 25 -16.62 16.64 -18.19
C ASN A 25 -17.30 16.51 -19.56
N PRO A 26 -18.65 16.51 -19.65
CA PRO A 26 -19.38 16.53 -20.92
C PRO A 26 -19.00 17.69 -21.85
N SER A 27 -18.40 18.74 -21.29
CA SER A 27 -17.83 19.91 -21.96
C SER A 27 -16.41 19.71 -22.52
N GLY A 28 -15.84 18.50 -22.43
CA GLY A 28 -14.51 18.17 -22.96
C GLY A 28 -13.34 18.65 -22.08
N GLN A 29 -13.61 19.26 -20.92
CA GLN A 29 -12.57 19.63 -19.96
C GLN A 29 -12.16 18.45 -19.09
N THR A 30 -10.88 18.09 -19.12
CA THR A 30 -10.29 17.10 -18.19
C THR A 30 -9.99 17.77 -16.86
N THR A 31 -10.75 17.43 -15.83
CA THR A 31 -10.47 17.82 -14.45
C THR A 31 -9.75 16.67 -13.76
N ILE A 32 -8.69 16.98 -13.02
CA ILE A 32 -8.04 15.99 -12.17
C ILE A 32 -8.84 15.94 -10.86
N LYS A 33 -9.42 14.78 -10.57
CA LYS A 33 -10.12 14.54 -9.31
C LYS A 33 -9.21 13.69 -8.43
N ASP A 34 -8.71 14.31 -7.37
CA ASP A 34 -7.94 13.63 -6.35
C ASP A 34 -8.91 13.05 -5.32
N SER A 35 -8.80 11.74 -5.07
CA SER A 35 -9.60 11.02 -4.08
C SER A 35 -8.75 10.03 -3.30
N GLY A 36 -9.25 9.52 -2.19
CA GLY A 36 -8.55 8.54 -1.37
C GLY A 36 -8.33 9.03 0.07
N TYR A 37 -7.60 8.24 0.84
CA TYR A 37 -7.38 8.49 2.27
C TYR A 37 -6.65 9.82 2.56
N VAL A 38 -5.64 10.16 1.77
CA VAL A 38 -4.79 11.34 2.03
C VAL A 38 -5.53 12.66 1.78
N PRO A 39 -6.23 12.87 0.65
CA PRO A 39 -7.07 14.06 0.46
C PRO A 39 -8.10 14.24 1.58
N ASP A 40 -8.78 13.17 2.00
CA ASP A 40 -9.76 13.21 3.09
C ASP A 40 -9.11 13.59 4.43
N LEU A 41 -7.91 13.04 4.71
CA LEU A 41 -7.14 13.40 5.89
C LEU A 41 -6.73 14.88 5.88
N VAL A 42 -6.28 15.41 4.73
CA VAL A 42 -5.92 16.83 4.61
C VAL A 42 -7.12 17.73 4.85
N GLU A 43 -8.29 17.37 4.34
CA GLU A 43 -9.52 18.16 4.56
C GLU A 43 -9.95 18.12 6.04
N LEU A 44 -9.81 16.98 6.72
CA LEU A 44 -10.03 16.89 8.17
C LEU A 44 -9.02 17.75 8.96
N LEU A 45 -7.75 17.73 8.59
CA LEU A 45 -6.71 18.54 9.22
C LEU A 45 -6.96 20.03 8.98
N ARG A 46 -7.37 20.41 7.77
CA ARG A 46 -7.77 21.77 7.41
C ARG A 46 -8.91 22.24 8.31
N ASN A 47 -9.97 21.45 8.46
CA ASN A 47 -11.11 21.82 9.29
C ASN A 47 -10.73 22.01 10.76
N LYS A 48 -9.78 21.20 11.27
CA LYS A 48 -9.33 21.27 12.66
C LYS A 48 -8.34 22.40 12.93
N MET A 49 -7.39 22.63 12.03
CA MET A 49 -6.26 23.56 12.22
C MET A 49 -6.41 24.87 11.45
N LYS A 50 -7.38 24.96 10.55
CA LYS A 50 -7.76 26.13 9.75
C LYS A 50 -6.63 26.73 8.90
N PHE A 51 -5.69 25.90 8.46
CA PHE A 51 -4.69 26.31 7.45
C PHE A 51 -5.31 26.27 6.05
N ILE A 52 -4.58 26.83 5.08
CA ILE A 52 -4.97 26.84 3.67
C ILE A 52 -4.13 25.77 2.95
N PRO A 53 -4.72 24.62 2.57
CA PRO A 53 -3.99 23.55 1.89
C PRO A 53 -3.68 23.93 0.44
N ILE A 54 -2.42 23.83 0.05
CA ILE A 54 -1.98 23.83 -1.35
C ILE A 54 -1.46 22.41 -1.63
N ILE A 55 -2.30 21.56 -2.22
CA ILE A 55 -1.94 20.17 -2.51
C ILE A 55 -1.19 20.13 -3.85
N GLU A 56 0.02 19.59 -3.82
CA GLU A 56 0.88 19.42 -4.99
C GLU A 56 1.23 17.94 -5.18
N LEU A 57 0.87 17.40 -6.34
CA LEU A 57 1.19 16.03 -6.70
C LEU A 57 2.69 15.93 -7.07
N ALA A 58 3.40 15.04 -6.39
CA ALA A 58 4.77 14.72 -6.72
C ALA A 58 4.85 14.07 -8.11
N PRO A 59 5.92 14.32 -8.89
CA PRO A 59 6.14 13.65 -10.17
C PRO A 59 6.09 12.13 -10.03
N SER A 60 5.40 11.44 -10.94
CA SER A 60 5.22 9.98 -10.89
C SER A 60 6.52 9.16 -10.97
N ASN A 61 7.60 9.76 -11.46
CA ASN A 61 8.93 9.16 -11.55
C ASN A 61 9.84 9.49 -10.34
N MET A 62 9.31 10.15 -9.31
CA MET A 62 10.08 10.53 -8.13
C MET A 62 10.20 9.36 -7.15
N SER A 63 11.42 9.08 -6.68
CA SER A 63 11.63 8.13 -5.58
C SER A 63 11.16 8.71 -4.25
N TYR A 64 10.66 7.85 -3.35
CA TYR A 64 10.33 8.22 -1.97
C TYR A 64 11.46 8.96 -1.24
N ASP A 65 12.72 8.64 -1.50
CA ASP A 65 13.83 9.34 -0.85
C ASP A 65 13.92 10.80 -1.30
N LYS A 66 13.71 11.05 -2.61
CA LYS A 66 13.66 12.41 -3.17
C LYS A 66 12.40 13.16 -2.70
N PHE A 67 11.29 12.45 -2.57
CA PHE A 67 10.03 13.01 -2.07
C PHE A 67 10.13 13.41 -0.59
N VAL A 68 10.84 12.66 0.23
CA VAL A 68 11.12 13.07 1.62
C VAL A 68 12.15 14.20 1.64
N GLN A 69 13.16 14.13 0.78
CA GLN A 69 14.18 15.17 0.67
C GLN A 69 13.60 16.51 0.23
N SER A 70 12.55 16.54 -0.60
CA SER A 70 11.93 17.77 -1.07
C SER A 70 11.31 18.60 0.07
N VAL A 71 10.97 17.98 1.20
CA VAL A 71 10.60 18.67 2.44
C VAL A 71 11.81 19.38 3.05
N SER A 72 12.95 18.68 3.16
CA SER A 72 14.18 19.27 3.70
C SER A 72 14.73 20.41 2.83
N THR A 73 14.51 20.36 1.51
CA THR A 73 14.92 21.43 0.59
C THR A 73 13.88 22.55 0.48
N GLY A 74 12.78 22.49 1.22
CA GLY A 74 11.74 23.53 1.26
C GLY A 74 10.87 23.63 0.00
N VAL A 75 10.84 22.59 -0.83
CA VAL A 75 9.93 22.50 -1.98
C VAL A 75 8.50 22.30 -1.47
N TYR A 76 8.32 21.38 -0.52
CA TYR A 76 7.08 21.20 0.22
C TYR A 76 7.27 21.57 1.69
N ASP A 77 6.25 22.10 2.32
CA ASP A 77 6.28 22.38 3.77
C ASP A 77 5.96 21.11 4.57
N ILE A 78 5.15 20.23 4.00
CA ILE A 78 4.81 18.90 4.54
C ILE A 78 4.65 17.90 3.39
N ALA A 79 5.05 16.65 3.62
CA ALA A 79 4.78 15.54 2.72
C ALA A 79 3.84 14.54 3.39
N ILE A 80 2.77 14.16 2.71
CA ILE A 80 1.77 13.20 3.21
C ILE A 80 1.59 12.09 2.17
N GLY A 81 1.75 10.84 2.60
CA GLY A 81 1.64 9.66 1.76
C GLY A 81 1.99 8.39 2.53
N ASP A 82 2.10 7.28 1.82
CA ASP A 82 2.57 5.97 2.29
C ASP A 82 4.09 5.93 2.50
N VAL A 83 4.63 6.96 3.18
CA VAL A 83 6.06 7.09 3.45
C VAL A 83 6.45 6.23 4.64
N THR A 84 7.29 5.23 4.40
CA THR A 84 7.90 4.45 5.48
C THR A 84 8.93 5.29 6.24
N VAL A 85 8.78 5.35 7.56
CA VAL A 85 9.71 6.05 8.44
C VAL A 85 10.94 5.19 8.72
N THR A 86 12.10 5.61 8.21
CA THR A 86 13.39 4.93 8.39
C THR A 86 14.35 5.79 9.22
N SER A 87 15.44 5.19 9.73
CA SER A 87 16.47 5.94 10.46
C SER A 87 17.14 6.98 9.56
N ALA A 88 17.55 6.58 8.35
CA ALA A 88 18.19 7.47 7.39
C ALA A 88 17.34 8.70 7.05
N ARG A 89 16.00 8.53 6.91
CA ARG A 89 15.09 9.65 6.63
C ARG A 89 14.91 10.61 7.81
N ARG A 90 14.98 10.10 9.05
CA ARG A 90 14.87 10.93 10.27
C ARG A 90 16.07 11.87 10.47
N GLU A 91 17.19 11.63 9.79
CA GLU A 91 18.38 12.47 9.91
C GLU A 91 18.17 13.87 9.29
N TYR A 92 17.27 14.01 8.31
CA TYR A 92 17.07 15.25 7.57
C TYR A 92 15.62 15.76 7.54
N VAL A 93 14.65 15.00 8.06
CA VAL A 93 13.27 15.47 8.27
C VAL A 93 12.67 14.99 9.59
N GLY A 94 11.75 15.77 10.14
CA GLY A 94 10.89 15.35 11.26
C GLY A 94 9.69 14.55 10.76
N PHE A 95 9.32 13.49 11.48
CA PHE A 95 8.13 12.69 11.20
C PHE A 95 7.09 12.84 12.32
N SER A 96 5.81 12.80 11.96
CA SER A 96 4.73 12.61 12.92
C SER A 96 4.70 11.17 13.44
N ASN A 97 3.80 10.91 14.40
CA ASN A 97 3.39 9.54 14.68
C ASN A 97 2.85 8.89 13.41
N ALA A 98 3.16 7.60 13.22
CA ALA A 98 2.70 6.86 12.06
C ALA A 98 1.17 6.76 12.08
N ILE A 99 0.54 7.03 10.93
CA ILE A 99 -0.91 6.88 10.73
C ILE A 99 -1.32 5.42 10.56
N PHE A 100 -0.39 4.57 10.12
CA PHE A 100 -0.55 3.13 9.97
C PHE A 100 0.64 2.41 10.62
N ASP A 101 0.34 1.34 11.36
CA ASP A 101 1.37 0.46 11.88
C ASP A 101 2.02 -0.32 10.73
N ASN A 102 3.34 -0.28 10.69
CA ASN A 102 4.12 -0.94 9.65
C ASN A 102 4.12 -2.46 9.91
N SER A 103 3.14 -3.17 9.35
CA SER A 103 3.03 -4.63 9.48
C SER A 103 3.50 -5.30 8.18
N LEU A 104 4.58 -6.08 8.26
CA LEU A 104 5.02 -6.93 7.17
C LEU A 104 4.02 -8.09 6.98
N ARG A 105 3.54 -8.28 5.76
CA ARG A 105 2.59 -9.34 5.41
C ARG A 105 3.13 -10.14 4.24
N ILE A 106 3.14 -11.47 4.36
CA ILE A 106 3.46 -12.36 3.26
C ILE A 106 2.16 -12.67 2.52
N ILE A 107 2.08 -12.24 1.26
CA ILE A 107 0.96 -12.57 0.37
C ILE A 107 1.43 -13.71 -0.53
N MET A 108 0.76 -14.86 -0.44
CA MET A 108 1.01 -16.00 -1.32
C MET A 108 -0.24 -16.31 -2.13
N ARG A 109 -0.04 -16.81 -3.36
CA ARG A 109 -1.14 -17.29 -4.17
C ARG A 109 -1.79 -18.49 -3.47
N THR A 110 -3.10 -18.41 -3.22
CA THR A 110 -3.89 -19.60 -2.88
C THR A 110 -3.77 -20.60 -4.02
N THR A 111 -3.30 -21.81 -3.72
CA THR A 111 -3.33 -22.91 -4.67
C THR A 111 -4.78 -23.36 -4.82
N SER A 112 -5.50 -22.74 -5.74
CA SER A 112 -6.84 -23.17 -6.14
C SER A 112 -6.72 -24.50 -6.85
N THR A 113 -6.97 -25.58 -6.11
CA THR A 113 -7.59 -26.86 -6.50
C THR A 113 -7.11 -27.92 -5.51
N VAL A 114 -7.95 -28.25 -4.53
CA VAL A 114 -7.92 -29.60 -3.99
C VAL A 114 -8.40 -30.49 -5.13
N LYS A 115 -7.47 -31.05 -5.91
CA LYS A 115 -7.82 -32.13 -6.84
C LYS A 115 -8.41 -33.24 -5.97
N ILE A 116 -9.70 -33.51 -6.13
CA ILE A 116 -10.35 -34.65 -5.49
C ILE A 116 -9.75 -35.89 -6.15
N ASP A 117 -8.75 -36.45 -5.49
CA ASP A 117 -8.13 -37.70 -5.90
C ASP A 117 -8.85 -38.83 -5.16
N LEU A 118 -9.67 -39.58 -5.92
CA LEU A 118 -10.48 -40.69 -5.42
C LEU A 118 -9.64 -41.81 -4.80
N PHE A 119 -8.34 -41.86 -5.09
CA PHE A 119 -7.38 -42.81 -4.52
C PHE A 119 -6.51 -42.18 -3.43
N SER A 120 -6.87 -40.99 -2.92
CA SER A 120 -6.14 -40.35 -1.81
C SER A 120 -6.09 -41.22 -0.56
N PHE A 121 -7.07 -42.11 -0.36
CA PHE A 121 -7.07 -43.07 0.74
C PHE A 121 -5.96 -44.14 0.62
N LEU A 122 -5.37 -44.34 -0.56
CA LEU A 122 -4.24 -45.26 -0.79
C LEU A 122 -2.87 -44.60 -0.52
N LYS A 123 -2.81 -43.25 -0.44
CA LYS A 123 -1.57 -42.49 -0.19
C LYS A 123 -0.84 -42.78 1.13
N PRO A 124 -1.53 -43.15 2.24
CA PRO A 124 -0.84 -43.43 3.50
C PRO A 124 0.17 -44.58 3.42
N PHE A 125 0.02 -45.51 2.48
CA PHE A 125 0.91 -46.66 2.34
C PHE A 125 1.73 -46.60 1.04
N SER A 126 3.03 -46.89 1.16
CA SER A 126 3.92 -47.00 -0.01
C SER A 126 3.50 -48.14 -0.94
N ARG A 127 3.84 -48.03 -2.23
CA ARG A 127 3.55 -49.08 -3.24
C ARG A 127 4.09 -50.45 -2.82
N ASN A 128 5.25 -50.48 -2.16
CA ASN A 128 5.89 -51.71 -1.69
C ASN A 128 5.08 -52.38 -0.57
N LEU A 129 4.50 -51.60 0.34
CA LEU A 129 3.69 -52.15 1.44
C LEU A 129 2.35 -52.70 0.93
N TRP A 130 1.75 -52.03 -0.07
CA TRP A 130 0.58 -52.59 -0.76
C TRP A 130 0.90 -53.94 -1.41
N LEU A 131 2.02 -54.04 -2.13
CA LEU A 131 2.47 -55.30 -2.74
C LEU A 131 2.76 -56.39 -1.70
N LEU A 132 3.32 -56.01 -0.54
CA LEU A 132 3.55 -56.95 0.56
C LEU A 132 2.22 -57.51 1.10
N PHE A 133 1.21 -56.67 1.34
CA PHE A 133 -0.11 -57.12 1.77
C PHE A 133 -0.72 -58.09 0.76
N PHE A 134 -0.70 -57.76 -0.55
CA PHE A 134 -1.18 -58.66 -1.59
C PHE A 134 -0.39 -59.98 -1.63
N GLY A 135 0.93 -59.92 -1.49
CA GLY A 135 1.79 -61.11 -1.43
C GLY A 135 1.48 -62.01 -0.24
N THR A 136 1.27 -61.42 0.94
CA THR A 136 0.87 -62.18 2.14
C THR A 136 -0.53 -62.79 2.03
N LEU A 137 -1.46 -62.10 1.36
CA LEU A 137 -2.83 -62.59 1.17
C LEU A 137 -2.95 -63.72 0.14
N ILE A 138 -2.02 -63.79 -0.82
CA ILE A 138 -1.96 -64.85 -1.83
C ILE A 138 -1.24 -66.10 -1.29
N TYR A 139 -0.31 -65.92 -0.36
CA TYR A 139 0.43 -67.02 0.25
C TYR A 139 -0.34 -67.71 1.40
N ALA A 140 -1.24 -66.98 2.07
CA ALA A 140 -2.16 -67.52 3.08
C ALA A 140 -3.31 -68.29 2.45
#